data_AF-A0A8S2H9Q3-F1
#
_entry.id   AF-A0A8S2H9Q3-F1
#
_cell.length_a   1.000
_cell.length_b   1.000
_cell.length_c   1.000
_cell.angle_alpha   90.00
_cell.angle_beta   90.00
_cell.angle_gamma   90.00
#
_symmetry.space_group_name_H-M   'P 1'
#
loop_
_entity.id
_entity.type
_entity.pdbx_description
1 polymer ?
#
loop_
_entity_poly.entity_id
_entity_poly.type
_entity_poly.pdbx_seq_one_letter_code
_entity_poly.pdbx_strand_id
1 'polypeptide(L)'
;MNLGDHEQHVSKIQKQIRLRAPDQRLSLHKRIYDSNTIRNSTNKQNSTVYKPVNIQLLNKILSINLEQMQISVQPGVIFQDLVVVCLKYNVVPLVVVEFPSMTIGGAIQ
;
A
#
# COMPACT_ATOMS: atom_id res chain seq x y z
N MET A 1 11.41 6.30 13.18
CA MET A 1 10.09 6.46 13.81
C MET A 1 9.31 7.53 13.04
N ASN A 2 8.23 7.17 12.35
CA ASN A 2 7.34 8.15 11.71
C ASN A 2 5.88 7.68 11.78
N LEU A 3 5.45 7.29 12.99
CA LEU A 3 4.07 6.86 13.25
C LEU A 3 3.08 8.02 13.10
N GLY A 4 3.49 9.25 13.43
CA GLY A 4 2.65 10.45 13.27
C GLY A 4 2.18 10.66 11.83
N ASP A 5 3.07 10.52 10.85
CA ASP A 5 2.69 10.59 9.43
C ASP A 5 1.70 9.47 9.04
N HIS A 6 1.91 8.26 9.57
CA HIS A 6 1.03 7.13 9.28
C HIS A 6 -0.39 7.38 9.80
N GLU A 7 -0.53 7.79 11.06
CA GLU A 7 -1.82 8.09 11.68
C GLU A 7 -2.54 9.23 10.95
N GLN A 8 -1.80 10.26 10.52
CA GLN A 8 -2.36 11.34 9.70
C GLN A 8 -2.91 10.83 8.36
N HIS A 9 -2.18 9.94 7.68
CA HIS A 9 -2.64 9.33 6.43
C HIS A 9 -3.89 8.46 6.67
N VAL A 10 -3.90 7.65 7.72
CA VAL A 10 -5.06 6.84 8.10
C VAL A 10 -6.28 7.71 8.42
N SER A 11 -6.09 8.80 9.17
CA SER A 11 -7.17 9.75 9.49
C SER A 11 -7.75 10.39 8.22
N LYS A 12 -6.91 10.78 7.25
CA LYS A 12 -7.36 11.29 5.95
C LYS A 12 -8.17 10.25 5.17
N ILE A 13 -7.77 8.98 5.21
CA ILE A 13 -8.48 7.88 4.55
C ILE A 13 -9.84 7.63 5.23
N GLN A 14 -9.88 7.60 6.56
CA GLN A 14 -11.12 7.46 7.33
C GLN A 14 -12.12 8.57 7.00
N LYS A 15 -11.65 9.84 6.92
CA LYS A 15 -12.49 10.97 6.49
C LYS A 15 -13.04 10.77 5.07
N GLN A 16 -12.20 10.35 4.12
CA GLN A 16 -12.65 10.06 2.75
C GLN A 16 -13.72 8.97 2.71
N ILE A 17 -13.56 7.90 3.50
CA ILE A 17 -14.54 6.80 3.56
C ILE A 17 -15.86 7.29 4.17
N ARG A 18 -15.81 8.07 5.26
CA ARG A 18 -17.02 8.60 5.93
C ARG A 18 -17.81 9.57 5.07
N LEU A 19 -17.15 10.32 4.19
CA LEU A 19 -17.79 11.29 3.29
C LEU A 19 -18.40 10.63 2.03
N ARG A 20 -18.38 9.30 1.91
CA ARG A 20 -19.01 8.59 0.78
C ARG A 20 -20.51 8.44 1.00
N ALA A 21 -21.27 8.58 -0.07
CA ALA A 21 -22.69 8.25 -0.03
C ALA A 21 -22.87 6.72 0.03
N PRO A 22 -23.93 6.20 0.68
CA PRO A 22 -24.15 4.75 0.84
C PRO A 22 -24.24 3.97 -0.47
N ASP A 23 -24.73 4.60 -1.53
CA ASP A 23 -24.93 4.04 -2.87
C ASP A 23 -23.65 4.04 -3.73
N GLN A 24 -22.61 4.77 -3.32
CA GLN A 24 -21.35 4.84 -4.05
C GLN A 24 -20.48 3.61 -3.78
N ARG A 25 -20.00 2.96 -4.85
CA ARG A 25 -19.05 1.84 -4.76
C ARG A 25 -17.67 2.31 -4.32
N LEU A 26 -17.02 1.51 -3.46
CA LEU A 26 -15.66 1.79 -3.02
C LEU A 26 -14.70 1.44 -4.15
N SER A 27 -13.82 2.37 -4.48
CA SER A 27 -12.63 2.05 -5.26
C SER A 27 -11.40 2.62 -4.59
N LEU A 28 -10.27 1.94 -4.73
CA LEU A 28 -8.99 2.43 -4.21
C LEU A 28 -8.21 3.09 -5.35
N HIS A 29 -7.73 4.31 -5.10
CA HIS A 29 -6.73 4.97 -5.93
C HIS A 29 -5.37 4.73 -5.28
N LYS A 30 -4.60 3.81 -5.88
CA LYS A 30 -3.29 3.37 -5.41
C LYS A 30 -2.19 4.01 -6.26
N ARG A 31 -0.97 4.03 -5.74
CA ARG A 31 0.20 4.45 -6.53
C ARG A 31 0.39 3.42 -7.65
N ILE A 32 0.69 3.89 -8.86
CA ILE A 32 0.97 3.04 -10.01
C ILE A 32 2.48 2.82 -10.03
N TYR A 33 2.87 1.57 -10.20
CA TYR A 33 4.25 1.14 -10.39
C TYR A 33 4.34 0.50 -11.76
N ASP A 34 5.50 0.61 -12.40
CA ASP A 34 5.77 -0.11 -13.64
C ASP A 34 5.63 -1.61 -13.36
N SER A 35 4.60 -2.21 -13.94
CA SER A 35 4.29 -3.62 -13.72
C SER A 35 3.71 -4.20 -15.00
N ASN A 36 3.89 -5.50 -15.17
CA ASN A 36 3.30 -6.25 -16.26
C ASN A 36 1.78 -6.50 -16.06
N THR A 37 1.14 -5.86 -15.08
CA THR A 37 -0.29 -6.06 -14.79
C THR A 37 -1.18 -5.04 -15.50
N ILE A 38 -2.17 -5.58 -16.22
CA ILE A 38 -3.10 -4.85 -17.10
C ILE A 38 -4.27 -4.23 -16.32
N ARG A 39 -4.04 -3.71 -15.10
CA ARG A 39 -5.14 -3.17 -14.28
C ARG A 39 -5.53 -1.79 -14.79
N ASN A 40 -6.28 -1.78 -15.90
CA ASN A 40 -6.78 -0.59 -16.56
C ASN A 40 -7.53 0.32 -15.58
N SER A 41 -6.96 1.49 -15.32
CA SER A 41 -7.51 2.58 -14.49
C SER A 41 -8.85 3.12 -15.01
N THR A 42 -9.18 2.84 -16.28
CA THR A 42 -10.35 3.34 -16.99
C THR A 42 -11.69 2.89 -16.40
N ASN A 43 -11.77 1.74 -15.71
CA ASN A 43 -13.02 1.24 -15.10
C ASN A 43 -13.53 2.06 -13.89
N LYS A 44 -12.81 3.11 -13.46
CA LYS A 44 -13.16 3.92 -12.27
C LYS A 44 -13.43 5.40 -12.56
N GLN A 45 -13.50 5.79 -13.83
CA GLN A 45 -13.72 7.20 -14.20
C GLN A 45 -15.17 7.69 -13.98
N ASN A 46 -16.13 6.77 -13.80
CA ASN A 46 -17.50 7.16 -13.47
C ASN A 46 -17.63 7.53 -11.99
N SER A 47 -17.43 8.82 -11.68
CA SER A 47 -17.50 9.40 -10.34
C SER A 47 -18.90 9.34 -9.71
N THR A 48 -19.95 9.10 -10.51
CA THR A 48 -21.31 8.89 -9.99
C THR A 48 -21.48 7.50 -9.37
N VAL A 49 -20.76 6.49 -9.88
CA VAL A 49 -20.83 5.10 -9.39
C VAL A 49 -19.73 4.79 -8.40
N TYR A 50 -18.51 5.30 -8.62
CA TYR A 50 -17.36 5.05 -7.77
C TYR A 50 -16.87 6.35 -7.12
N LYS A 51 -16.60 6.29 -5.81
CA LYS A 51 -15.86 7.34 -5.12
C LYS A 51 -14.48 6.80 -4.70
N PRO A 52 -13.42 7.08 -5.48
CA PRO A 52 -12.09 6.58 -5.19
C PRO A 52 -11.55 7.14 -3.86
N VAL A 53 -11.03 6.25 -3.02
CA VAL A 53 -10.29 6.59 -1.81
C VAL A 53 -8.81 6.60 -2.14
N ASN A 54 -8.16 7.75 -1.97
CA ASN A 54 -6.74 7.90 -2.20
C ASN A 54 -5.94 7.26 -1.04
N ILE A 55 -5.15 6.24 -1.40
CA ILE A 55 -4.24 5.55 -0.48
C ILE A 55 -2.79 5.55 -0.99
N GLN A 56 -2.46 6.41 -1.98
CA GLN A 56 -1.14 6.43 -2.65
C GLN A 56 0.02 6.71 -1.69
N LEU A 57 -0.25 7.44 -0.60
CA LEU A 57 0.75 7.83 0.40
C LEU A 57 1.03 6.77 1.47
N LEU A 58 0.32 5.64 1.44
CA LEU A 58 0.58 4.52 2.34
C LEU A 58 1.67 3.59 1.78
N ASN A 59 2.88 4.11 1.57
CA ASN A 59 3.98 3.42 0.89
C ASN A 59 5.33 3.49 1.63
N LYS A 60 5.33 3.65 2.96
CA LYS A 60 6.53 3.72 3.80
C LYS A 60 6.77 2.45 4.61
N ILE A 61 8.04 2.15 4.87
CA ILE A 61 8.47 1.21 5.93
C ILE A 61 8.42 1.96 7.27
N LEU A 62 7.76 1.39 8.28
CA LEU A 62 7.50 2.03 9.57
C LEU A 62 8.55 1.67 10.62
N SER A 63 8.90 0.39 10.72
CA SER A 63 9.90 -0.13 11.66
C SER A 63 10.50 -1.44 11.19
N ILE A 64 11.72 -1.72 11.65
CA ILE A 64 12.45 -2.96 11.45
C ILE A 64 12.92 -3.40 12.84
N ASN A 65 12.48 -4.58 13.27
CA ASN A 65 12.91 -5.22 14.50
C ASN A 65 13.64 -6.52 14.15
N LEU A 66 14.97 -6.51 14.21
CA LEU A 66 15.80 -7.66 13.87
C LEU A 66 15.82 -8.72 14.98
N GLU A 67 15.58 -8.35 16.23
CA GLU A 67 15.50 -9.31 17.34
C GLU A 67 14.26 -10.20 17.19
N GLN A 68 13.14 -9.61 16.80
CA GLN A 68 11.88 -10.33 16.56
C GLN A 68 11.72 -10.82 15.12
N MET A 69 12.66 -10.47 14.22
CA MET A 69 12.57 -10.70 12.77
C MET A 69 11.25 -10.18 12.17
N GLN A 70 10.85 -8.98 12.57
CA GLN A 70 9.60 -8.34 12.17
C GLN A 70 9.84 -7.00 11.48
N ILE A 71 9.09 -6.73 10.42
CA ILE A 71 9.10 -5.45 9.72
C ILE A 71 7.66 -4.96 9.64
N SER A 72 7.42 -3.74 10.12
CA SER A 72 6.14 -3.07 9.93
C SER A 72 6.21 -2.17 8.71
N VAL A 73 5.32 -2.36 7.75
CA VAL A 73 5.27 -1.61 6.49
C VAL A 73 3.85 -1.19 6.15
N GLN A 74 3.73 -0.09 5.42
CA GLN A 74 2.46 0.33 4.84
C GLN A 74 2.13 -0.51 3.59
N PRO A 75 0.84 -0.70 3.27
CA PRO A 75 0.40 -1.65 2.25
C PRO A 75 0.88 -1.34 0.82
N GLY A 76 1.26 -0.10 0.52
CA GLY A 76 1.76 0.33 -0.78
C GLY A 76 3.27 0.19 -0.96
N VAL A 77 4.03 -0.26 0.05
CA VAL A 77 5.44 -0.67 -0.17
C VAL A 77 5.46 -1.81 -1.18
N ILE A 78 6.41 -1.82 -2.12
CA ILE A 78 6.59 -2.94 -3.06
C ILE A 78 7.61 -3.95 -2.51
N PHE A 79 7.51 -5.21 -2.93
CA PHE A 79 8.42 -6.27 -2.46
C PHE A 79 9.88 -5.95 -2.74
N GLN A 80 10.18 -5.39 -3.90
CA GLN A 80 11.55 -5.01 -4.26
C GLN A 80 12.16 -4.04 -3.23
N ASP A 81 11.43 -2.99 -2.85
CA ASP A 81 11.90 -2.01 -1.86
C ASP A 81 12.11 -2.66 -0.49
N LEU A 82 11.19 -3.55 -0.09
CA LEU A 82 11.32 -4.30 1.16
C LEU A 82 12.58 -5.17 1.16
N VAL A 83 12.82 -5.93 0.09
CA VAL A 83 13.99 -6.79 -0.05
C VAL A 83 15.29 -5.97 -0.02
N VAL A 84 15.36 -4.86 -0.78
CA VAL A 84 16.52 -3.96 -0.77
C VAL A 84 16.82 -3.45 0.64
N VAL A 85 15.79 -3.15 1.43
CA VAL A 85 15.96 -2.70 2.81
C VAL A 85 16.41 -3.84 3.73
N CYS A 86 15.86 -5.05 3.59
CA CYS A 86 16.31 -6.23 4.34
C CYS A 86 17.78 -6.56 4.08
N LEU A 87 18.22 -6.47 2.81
CA LEU A 87 19.59 -6.77 2.41
C LEU A 87 20.63 -5.87 3.10
N LYS A 88 20.27 -4.64 3.48
CA LYS A 88 21.13 -3.74 4.28
C LYS A 88 21.49 -4.32 5.64
N TYR A 89 20.68 -5.27 6.14
CA TYR A 89 20.87 -5.96 7.40
C TYR A 89 21.31 -7.42 7.21
N ASN A 90 21.72 -7.81 5.99
CA ASN A 90 22.12 -9.18 5.64
C ASN A 90 21.02 -10.22 5.90
N VAL A 91 19.74 -9.82 5.81
CA VAL A 91 18.59 -10.71 5.93
C VAL A 91 17.68 -10.58 4.70
N VAL A 92 16.78 -11.55 4.54
CA VAL A 92 15.73 -11.52 3.52
C VAL A 92 14.37 -11.86 4.16
N PRO A 93 13.25 -11.37 3.60
CA PRO A 93 11.93 -11.84 4.01
C PRO A 93 11.80 -13.36 3.81
N LEU A 94 11.07 -14.04 4.70
CA LEU A 94 10.83 -15.48 4.61
C LEU A 94 10.20 -15.90 3.29
N VAL A 95 9.31 -15.06 2.75
CA VAL A 95 8.66 -15.24 1.46
C VAL A 95 8.92 -14.01 0.60
N VAL A 96 9.44 -14.24 -0.61
CA VAL A 96 9.62 -13.21 -1.64
C VAL A 96 8.77 -13.62 -2.84
N VAL A 97 7.84 -12.76 -3.23
CA VAL A 97 7.01 -13.01 -4.42
C VAL A 97 7.82 -12.76 -5.70
N GLU A 98 7.47 -13.46 -6.77
CA GLU A 98 8.14 -13.36 -8.07
C GLU A 98 8.03 -11.96 -8.70
N PHE A 99 6.93 -11.24 -8.44
CA PHE A 99 6.64 -9.94 -9.03
C PHE A 99 7.26 -8.78 -8.23
N PRO A 100 8.33 -8.12 -8.73
CA PRO A 100 9.07 -7.14 -7.92
C PRO A 100 8.24 -5.90 -7.55
N SER A 101 7.39 -5.44 -8.46
CA SER A 101 6.52 -4.26 -8.29
C SER A 101 5.18 -4.58 -7.61
N MET A 102 4.98 -5.82 -7.15
CA MET A 102 3.81 -6.17 -6.35
C MET A 102 3.88 -5.48 -4.99
N THR A 103 2.79 -4.82 -4.60
CA THR A 103 2.68 -4.16 -3.29
C THR A 103 2.46 -5.19 -2.18
N ILE A 104 3.04 -4.98 -0.99
CA ILE A 104 2.89 -5.85 0.18
C ILE A 104 1.42 -6.10 0.51
N GLY A 105 0.58 -5.06 0.53
CA GLY A 105 -0.86 -5.19 0.81
C GLY A 105 -1.67 -5.83 -0.32
N GLY A 106 -1.05 -6.18 -1.44
CA GLY A 106 -1.66 -7.01 -2.48
C GLY A 106 -1.24 -8.48 -2.41
N ALA A 107 -0.12 -8.80 -1.75
CA ALA A 107 0.37 -10.17 -1.60
C ALA A 107 -0.02 -10.83 -0.29
N ILE A 108 -0.14 -10.01 0.75
CA ILE A 108 -0.56 -10.42 2.09
C ILE A 108 -1.96 -9.83 2.25
N GLN A 109 -3.00 -10.65 2.00
CA GLN A 109 -4.40 -10.24 2.07
C GLN A 109 -5.19 -11.20 2.97
#